data_AF-N1ZQH6-F1
#
_entry.id   AF-N1ZQH6-F1
#
_cell.length_a   1.000
_cell.length_b   1.000
_cell.length_c   1.000
_cell.angle_alpha   90.00
_cell.angle_beta   90.00
_cell.angle_gamma   90.00
#
_symmetry.space_group_name_H-M   'P 1'
#
loop_
_entity.id
_entity.type
_entity.pdbx_description
1 polymer ?
#
loop_
_entity_poly.entity_id
_entity_poly.type
_entity_poly.pdbx_seq_one_letter_code
_entity_poly.pdbx_strand_id
1 'polypeptide(L)'
;MMIFFIEEKRPNETGNLLIYLHYFILFGLSLITVSLKFISEENANSIFAISCLYGGMFLFYIGLTIAVRYNKPQYNSINKLNLFSWIITLVMGYVISLLMPQLFVITCCTAIISLFNAEMKVRLLYKY
;
A
#
# COMPACT_ATOMS: atom_id res chain seq x y z
N MET A 1 15.66 -6.19 -13.68
CA MET A 1 16.57 -5.69 -12.63
C MET A 1 15.83 -5.67 -11.28
N MET A 2 15.47 -6.84 -10.73
CA MET A 2 14.70 -6.96 -9.47
C MET A 2 15.39 -7.89 -8.45
N ILE A 3 16.44 -8.60 -8.87
CA ILE A 3 17.06 -9.70 -8.13
C ILE A 3 18.10 -9.19 -7.10
N PHE A 4 18.58 -7.95 -7.23
CA PHE A 4 19.72 -7.46 -6.42
C PHE A 4 19.37 -7.20 -4.93
N PHE A 5 18.09 -7.02 -4.59
CA PHE A 5 17.65 -6.66 -3.24
C PHE A 5 17.23 -7.85 -2.36
N ILE A 6 17.08 -9.04 -2.94
CA ILE A 6 16.61 -10.23 -2.24
C ILE A 6 17.82 -10.94 -1.60
N GLU A 7 17.68 -11.31 -0.33
CA GLU A 7 18.68 -12.12 0.36
C GLU A 7 18.45 -13.61 0.08
N GLU A 8 19.18 -14.16 -0.89
CA GLU A 8 18.99 -15.54 -1.39
C GLU A 8 19.45 -16.63 -0.42
N LYS A 9 20.26 -16.29 0.59
CA LYS A 9 20.83 -17.26 1.55
C LYS A 9 20.34 -16.99 2.97
N ARG A 10 19.12 -17.45 3.29
CA ARG A 10 18.67 -17.61 4.69
C ARG A 10 18.49 -19.10 5.00
N PRO A 11 19.29 -19.68 5.92
CA PRO A 11 19.34 -21.12 6.14
C PRO A 11 18.10 -21.74 6.80
N ASN A 12 16.93 -21.07 6.88
CA ASN A 12 15.72 -21.59 7.53
C ASN A 12 14.39 -21.00 6.99
N GLU A 13 14.37 -20.34 5.83
CA GLU A 13 13.15 -19.71 5.29
C GLU A 13 12.92 -20.22 3.85
N THR A 14 11.78 -20.87 3.60
CA THR A 14 11.47 -21.55 2.32
C THR A 14 11.00 -20.62 1.20
N GLY A 15 11.02 -19.29 1.39
CA GLY A 15 10.48 -18.33 0.42
C GLY A 15 8.96 -18.42 0.20
N ASN A 16 8.29 -19.39 0.83
CA ASN A 16 6.88 -19.70 0.62
C ASN A 16 5.97 -18.52 1.03
N LEU A 17 6.31 -17.83 2.12
CA LEU A 17 5.56 -16.67 2.57
C LEU A 17 5.74 -15.46 1.62
N LEU A 18 6.85 -15.33 0.88
CA LEU A 18 7.00 -14.32 -0.19
C LEU A 18 6.01 -14.60 -1.35
N ILE A 19 5.83 -15.87 -1.68
CA ILE A 19 4.84 -16.32 -2.67
C ILE A 19 3.42 -16.05 -2.14
N TYR A 20 3.07 -16.35 -0.90
CA TYR A 20 1.73 -16.01 -0.42
C TYR A 20 1.47 -14.51 -0.34
N LEU A 21 2.51 -13.72 -0.12
CA LEU A 21 2.40 -12.27 0.02
C LEU A 21 2.09 -11.57 -1.30
N HIS A 22 2.58 -12.08 -2.44
CA HIS A 22 2.27 -11.46 -3.73
C HIS A 22 0.76 -11.54 -4.03
N TYR A 23 0.07 -12.63 -3.64
CA TYR A 23 -1.40 -12.71 -3.76
C TYR A 23 -2.10 -11.64 -2.94
N PHE A 24 -1.58 -11.30 -1.76
CA PHE A 24 -2.14 -10.26 -0.91
C PHE A 24 -2.00 -8.86 -1.55
N ILE A 25 -0.84 -8.59 -2.15
CA ILE A 25 -0.56 -7.36 -2.89
C ILE A 25 -1.44 -7.26 -4.14
N LEU A 26 -1.53 -8.34 -4.93
CA LEU A 26 -2.36 -8.41 -6.13
C LEU A 26 -3.86 -8.28 -5.82
N PHE A 27 -4.30 -8.86 -4.70
CA PHE A 27 -5.66 -8.72 -4.22
C PHE A 27 -5.98 -7.27 -3.86
N GLY A 28 -5.07 -6.60 -3.12
CA GLY A 28 -5.20 -5.16 -2.83
C GLY A 28 -5.27 -4.30 -4.09
N LEU A 29 -4.40 -4.54 -5.07
CA LEU A 29 -4.42 -3.85 -6.37
C LEU A 29 -5.72 -4.09 -7.14
N SER A 30 -6.21 -5.32 -7.17
CA SER A 30 -7.48 -5.66 -7.83
C SER A 30 -8.65 -4.93 -7.18
N LEU A 31 -8.66 -4.84 -5.85
CA LEU A 31 -9.69 -4.12 -5.10
C LEU A 31 -9.65 -2.61 -5.39
N ILE A 32 -8.45 -2.02 -5.52
CA ILE A 32 -8.27 -0.63 -5.96
C ILE A 32 -8.87 -0.44 -7.36
N THR A 33 -8.53 -1.29 -8.34
CA THR A 33 -9.06 -1.18 -9.71
C THR A 33 -10.59 -1.26 -9.77
N VAL A 34 -11.17 -2.22 -9.05
CA VAL A 34 -12.63 -2.39 -8.98
C VAL A 34 -13.28 -1.19 -8.30
N SER A 35 -12.70 -0.67 -7.23
CA SER A 35 -13.22 0.51 -6.54
C SER A 35 -13.22 1.77 -7.41
N LEU A 36 -12.18 1.99 -8.23
CA LEU A 36 -12.12 3.13 -9.16
C LEU A 36 -13.25 3.07 -10.19
N LYS A 37 -13.59 1.87 -10.68
CA LYS A 37 -14.74 1.68 -11.57
C LYS A 37 -16.04 2.08 -10.87
N PHE A 38 -16.24 1.63 -9.62
CA PHE A 38 -17.42 1.98 -8.84
C PHE A 38 -17.50 3.46 -8.49
N ILE A 39 -16.38 4.14 -8.21
CA ILE A 39 -16.38 5.59 -7.92
C ILE A 39 -16.78 6.41 -9.17
N SER A 40 -16.54 5.87 -10.37
CA SER A 40 -16.93 6.52 -11.63
C SER A 40 -18.40 6.29 -12.01
N GLU A 41 -19.12 5.38 -11.35
CA GLU A 41 -20.54 5.12 -11.59
C GLU A 41 -21.42 5.98 -10.69
N GLU A 42 -22.29 6.82 -11.26
CA GLU A 42 -23.21 7.72 -10.52
C GLU A 42 -24.19 6.98 -9.60
N ASN A 43 -24.53 5.73 -9.91
CA ASN A 43 -25.51 4.93 -9.15
C ASN A 43 -24.89 4.04 -8.07
N ALA A 44 -23.56 4.03 -7.95
CA ALA A 44 -22.87 3.18 -6.98
C ALA A 44 -22.85 3.83 -5.59
N ASN A 45 -22.93 3.01 -4.54
CA ASN A 45 -22.79 3.50 -3.17
C ASN A 45 -21.36 4.02 -2.94
N SER A 46 -21.22 5.34 -2.84
CA SER A 46 -19.93 6.02 -2.69
C SER A 46 -19.17 5.56 -1.45
N ILE A 47 -19.87 5.26 -0.35
CA ILE A 47 -19.25 4.76 0.89
C ILE A 47 -18.59 3.41 0.64
N PHE A 48 -19.31 2.49 -0.01
CA PHE A 48 -18.76 1.17 -0.36
C PHE A 48 -17.53 1.30 -1.26
N ALA A 49 -17.61 2.15 -2.28
CA ALA A 49 -16.52 2.34 -3.23
C ALA A 49 -15.27 2.93 -2.55
N ILE A 50 -15.44 3.93 -1.69
CA ILE A 50 -14.36 4.54 -0.90
C ILE A 50 -13.77 3.51 0.09
N SER A 51 -14.61 2.75 0.81
CA SER A 51 -14.13 1.70 1.73
C SER A 51 -13.36 0.61 0.99
N CYS A 52 -13.78 0.19 -0.21
CA CYS A 52 -13.04 -0.75 -1.04
C CYS A 52 -11.69 -0.17 -1.51
N LEU A 53 -11.65 1.10 -1.92
CA LEU A 53 -10.42 1.76 -2.36
C LEU A 53 -9.37 1.81 -1.25
N TYR A 54 -9.75 2.36 -0.09
CA TYR A 54 -8.85 2.50 1.05
C TYR A 54 -8.54 1.15 1.71
N GLY A 55 -9.48 0.19 1.68
CA GLY A 55 -9.24 -1.19 2.07
C GLY A 55 -8.20 -1.88 1.17
N GLY A 56 -8.29 -1.67 -0.15
CA GLY A 56 -7.32 -2.18 -1.12
C GLY A 56 -5.93 -1.60 -0.90
N MET A 57 -5.85 -0.28 -0.67
CA MET A 57 -4.61 0.39 -0.29
C MET A 57 -4.02 -0.16 1.01
N PHE A 58 -4.85 -0.37 2.03
CA PHE A 58 -4.41 -0.93 3.31
C PHE A 58 -3.80 -2.33 3.14
N LEU A 59 -4.48 -3.21 2.41
CA LEU A 59 -3.98 -4.55 2.07
C LEU A 59 -2.65 -4.48 1.30
N PHE A 60 -2.57 -3.59 0.31
CA PHE A 60 -1.35 -3.35 -0.45
C PHE A 60 -0.18 -2.91 0.44
N TYR A 61 -0.37 -1.94 1.35
CA TYR A 61 0.69 -1.46 2.23
C TYR A 61 1.10 -2.47 3.31
N ILE A 62 0.16 -3.26 3.84
CA ILE A 62 0.49 -4.40 4.72
C ILE A 62 1.33 -5.43 3.97
N GLY A 63 0.91 -5.78 2.76
CA GLY A 63 1.63 -6.69 1.88
C GLY A 63 3.08 -6.23 1.68
N LEU A 64 3.27 -4.95 1.33
CA LEU A 64 4.60 -4.36 1.22
C LEU A 64 5.39 -4.35 2.54
N THR A 65 4.75 -4.09 3.67
CA THR A 65 5.45 -4.01 4.97
C THR A 65 5.95 -5.37 5.43
N ILE A 66 5.15 -6.42 5.23
CA ILE A 66 5.59 -7.80 5.50
C ILE A 66 6.71 -8.20 4.52
N ALA A 67 6.67 -7.69 3.29
CA ALA A 67 7.67 -8.01 2.26
C ALA A 67 9.06 -7.49 2.65
N VAL A 68 9.14 -6.39 3.41
CA VAL A 68 10.41 -5.83 3.91
C VAL A 68 11.20 -6.85 4.74
N ARG A 69 10.53 -7.80 5.42
CA ARG A 69 11.21 -8.88 6.17
C ARG A 69 12.14 -9.72 5.30
N TYR A 70 11.91 -9.77 3.98
CA TYR A 70 12.73 -10.48 3.00
C TYR A 70 13.86 -9.65 2.39
N ASN A 71 13.89 -8.34 2.67
CA ASN A 71 15.02 -7.51 2.25
C ASN A 71 16.28 -7.91 3.03
N LYS A 72 17.44 -7.68 2.41
CA LYS A 72 18.77 -7.80 3.05
C LYS A 72 18.80 -7.07 4.40
N PRO A 73 19.65 -7.48 5.36
CA PRO A 73 19.60 -7.01 6.75
C PRO A 73 19.85 -5.49 6.84
N GLN A 74 20.61 -4.95 5.88
CA GLN A 74 20.88 -3.52 5.69
C GLN A 74 19.61 -2.69 5.39
N TYR A 75 18.58 -3.31 4.81
CA TYR A 75 17.31 -2.67 4.44
C TYR A 75 16.10 -3.21 5.23
N ASN A 76 16.34 -4.06 6.24
CA ASN A 76 15.30 -4.73 7.05
C ASN A 76 14.84 -3.90 8.27
N SER A 77 15.15 -2.60 8.30
CA SER A 77 14.73 -1.72 9.39
C SER A 77 13.32 -1.22 9.15
N ILE A 78 12.33 -1.91 9.73
CA ILE A 78 10.96 -1.41 9.82
C ILE A 78 10.94 -0.31 10.88
N ASN A 79 11.09 0.94 10.43
CA ASN A 79 10.99 2.09 11.32
C ASN A 79 9.52 2.26 11.77
N LYS A 80 9.26 2.13 13.08
CA LYS A 80 7.91 2.28 13.67
C LYS A 80 7.26 3.62 13.30
N LEU A 81 8.06 4.67 13.14
CA LEU A 81 7.60 5.99 12.68
C LEU A 81 7.04 5.94 11.26
N ASN A 82 7.69 5.21 10.34
CA ASN A 82 7.19 5.05 8.99
C ASN A 82 5.91 4.22 8.96
N LEU A 83 5.85 3.17 9.78
CA LEU A 83 4.65 2.34 9.93
C LEU A 83 3.46 3.17 10.39
N PHE A 84 3.65 3.98 11.41
CA PHE A 84 2.62 4.88 11.91
C PHE A 84 2.24 5.96 10.89
N SER A 85 3.23 6.51 10.17
CA SER A 85 3.00 7.56 9.17
C SER A 85 2.14 7.09 8.01
N TRP A 86 2.36 5.89 7.46
CA TRP A 86 1.53 5.44 6.33
C TRP A 86 0.10 5.11 6.78
N ILE A 87 -0.10 4.64 8.03
CA ILE A 87 -1.43 4.41 8.59
C ILE A 87 -2.18 5.74 8.74
N ILE A 88 -1.54 6.76 9.32
CA ILE A 88 -2.16 8.07 9.49
C ILE A 88 -2.56 8.68 8.15
N THR A 89 -1.67 8.65 7.15
CA THR A 89 -1.97 9.25 5.84
C THR A 89 -3.13 8.54 5.15
N LEU A 90 -3.23 7.21 5.31
CA LEU A 90 -4.35 6.41 4.82
C LEU A 90 -5.68 6.80 5.50
N VAL A 91 -5.68 6.92 6.82
CA VAL A 91 -6.88 7.29 7.60
C VAL A 91 -7.32 8.71 7.27
N MET A 92 -6.39 9.67 7.18
CA MET A 92 -6.71 11.04 6.80
C MET A 92 -7.34 11.10 5.40
N GLY A 93 -6.78 10.36 4.43
CA GLY A 93 -7.37 10.27 3.09
C GLY A 93 -8.78 9.70 3.09
N TYR A 94 -9.00 8.63 3.85
CA TYR A 94 -10.30 7.98 3.95
C TYR A 94 -11.35 8.96 4.48
N VAL A 95 -11.03 9.69 5.56
CA VAL A 95 -11.93 10.70 6.14
C VAL A 95 -12.22 11.83 5.14
N ILE A 96 -11.20 12.37 4.48
CA ILE A 96 -11.37 13.45 3.48
C ILE A 96 -12.27 12.99 2.32
N SER A 97 -12.05 11.77 1.83
CA SER A 97 -12.83 11.18 0.74
C SER A 97 -14.28 10.91 1.13
N LEU A 98 -14.54 10.55 2.40
CA LEU A 98 -15.91 10.38 2.91
C LEU A 98 -16.65 11.71 3.09
N LEU A 99 -15.96 12.77 3.49
CA LEU A 99 -16.55 14.10 3.65
C LEU A 99 -16.92 14.73 2.30
N MET A 100 -16.14 14.44 1.26
CA MET A 100 -16.34 14.94 -0.09
C MET A 100 -16.26 13.80 -1.12
N PRO A 101 -17.35 13.04 -1.33
CA PRO A 101 -17.39 11.88 -2.21
C PRO A 101 -17.46 12.27 -3.70
N GLN A 102 -16.56 13.15 -4.13
CA GLN A 102 -16.42 13.56 -5.53
C GLN A 102 -15.24 12.81 -6.16
N LEU A 103 -15.45 12.24 -7.36
CA LEU A 103 -14.43 11.47 -8.09
C LEU A 103 -13.07 12.21 -8.17
N PHE A 104 -13.11 13.51 -8.45
CA PHE A 104 -11.91 14.34 -8.53
C PHE A 104 -11.16 14.42 -7.19
N VAL A 105 -11.88 14.67 -6.09
CA VAL A 105 -11.31 14.77 -4.74
C VAL A 105 -10.70 13.44 -4.32
N ILE A 106 -11.43 12.33 -4.50
CA ILE A 106 -10.96 10.98 -4.13
C ILE A 106 -9.70 10.61 -4.92
N THR A 107 -9.68 10.87 -6.23
CA THR A 107 -8.53 10.55 -7.10
C THR A 107 -7.31 11.40 -6.73
N CYS A 108 -7.47 12.72 -6.55
CA CYS A 108 -6.38 13.58 -6.13
C CYS A 108 -5.84 13.21 -4.75
N CYS A 109 -6.74 12.94 -3.79
CA CYS A 109 -6.36 12.61 -2.41
C CYS A 109 -5.57 11.28 -2.37
N THR A 110 -6.07 10.25 -3.05
CA THR A 110 -5.37 8.96 -3.15
C THR A 110 -4.04 9.06 -3.88
N ALA A 111 -3.94 9.85 -4.94
CA ALA A 111 -2.67 10.08 -5.64
C ALA A 111 -1.63 10.76 -4.74
N ILE A 112 -2.02 11.83 -4.02
CA ILE A 112 -1.13 12.55 -3.10
C ILE A 112 -0.63 11.64 -1.98
N ILE A 113 -1.52 10.87 -1.35
CA ILE A 113 -1.17 9.94 -0.27
C ILE A 113 -0.22 8.85 -0.78
N SER A 114 -0.50 8.32 -1.98
CA SER A 114 0.33 7.29 -2.59
C SER A 114 1.74 7.79 -2.87
N LEU A 115 1.86 9.00 -3.43
CA LEU A 115 3.14 9.66 -3.70
C LEU A 115 3.92 9.94 -2.42
N PHE A 116 3.28 10.51 -1.40
CA PHE A 116 3.91 10.81 -0.12
C PHE A 116 4.45 9.54 0.56
N ASN A 117 3.64 8.48 0.61
CA ASN A 117 4.04 7.19 1.18
C ASN A 117 5.16 6.52 0.36
N ALA A 118 5.14 6.66 -0.97
CA ALA A 118 6.19 6.14 -1.84
C ALA A 118 7.51 6.89 -1.60
N GLU A 119 7.48 8.22 -1.55
CA GLU A 119 8.66 9.06 -1.30
C GLU A 119 9.29 8.72 0.05
N MET A 120 8.49 8.60 1.11
CA MET A 120 8.99 8.21 2.44
C MET A 120 9.68 6.85 2.42
N LYS A 121 9.11 5.86 1.71
CA LYS A 121 9.72 4.53 1.57
C LYS A 121 11.03 4.58 0.77
N VAL A 122 11.08 5.33 -0.33
CA VAL A 122 12.29 5.50 -1.14
C VAL A 122 13.39 6.21 -0.35
N ARG A 123 13.06 7.29 0.37
CA ARG A 123 14.02 8.04 1.18
C ARG A 123 14.66 7.18 2.28
N LEU A 124 13.95 6.20 2.82
CA LEU A 124 14.49 5.25 3.79
C LEU A 124 15.44 4.24 3.16
N LEU A 125 15.21 3.85 1.90
CA LEU A 125 16.10 2.93 1.17
C LEU A 125 17.42 3.60 0.77
N TYR A 126 17.39 4.89 0.42
CA TYR A 126 18.58 5.66 0.01
C TYR A 126 19.37 6.29 1.18
N LYS A 127 18.90 6.14 2.43
CA LYS A 127 19.61 6.63 3.62
C LYS A 127 20.73 5.69 4.09
N TYR A 128 20.95 4.59 3.38
CA TYR A 128 22.03 3.62 3.55
C TYR A 128 22.75 3.45 2.21
#